data_AF-A0A954LAP9-F1
#
_entry.id   AF-A0A954LAP9-F1
#
_cell.length_a   1.000
_cell.length_b   1.000
_cell.length_c   1.000
_cell.angle_alpha   90.00
_cell.angle_beta   90.00
_cell.angle_gamma   90.00
#
_symmetry.space_group_name_H-M   'P 1'
#
loop_
_entity.id
_entity.type
_entity.pdbx_description
1 polymer ?
#
loop_
_entity_poly.entity_id
_entity_poly.type
_entity_poly.pdbx_seq_one_letter_code
_entity_poly.pdbx_strand_id
1 'polypeptide(L)'
;MNHQRRAFLTSSGIGFGAAAFSSLLMGRETLADSESGSRSDGLPRLPRLPARIRRVIFLCMAGGPSHLETFDYKPELEAMDGKPMPE
;
A
#
# COMPACT_ATOMS: atom_id res chain seq x y z
N MET A 1 -7.35 49.41 -11.15
CA MET A 1 -8.11 48.16 -11.44
C MET A 1 -7.44 46.84 -10.99
N ASN A 2 -6.13 46.77 -10.70
CA ASN A 2 -5.48 45.48 -10.36
C ASN A 2 -5.71 44.97 -8.92
N HIS A 3 -6.20 45.81 -8.00
CA HIS A 3 -6.46 45.40 -6.61
C HIS A 3 -7.75 44.60 -6.47
N GLN A 4 -8.79 44.87 -7.27
CA GLN A 4 -10.08 44.18 -7.20
C GLN A 4 -9.98 42.71 -7.62
N ARG A 5 -9.19 42.40 -8.66
CA ARG A 5 -8.95 41.02 -9.11
C ARG A 5 -8.19 40.20 -8.07
N ARG A 6 -7.16 40.78 -7.46
CA ARG A 6 -6.37 40.11 -6.42
C ARG A 6 -7.22 39.85 -5.18
N ALA A 7 -7.97 40.85 -4.72
CA ALA A 7 -8.86 40.70 -3.56
C ALA A 7 -9.94 39.62 -3.79
N PHE A 8 -10.56 39.59 -4.98
CA PHE A 8 -11.55 38.59 -5.36
C PHE A 8 -10.98 37.15 -5.40
N LEU A 9 -9.78 36.98 -5.97
CA LEU A 9 -9.11 35.67 -6.01
C LEU A 9 -8.65 35.21 -4.62
N THR A 10 -8.15 36.13 -3.79
CA THR A 10 -7.76 35.83 -2.41
C THR A 10 -8.97 35.45 -1.56
N SER A 11 -10.08 36.20 -1.62
CA SER A 11 -11.28 35.88 -0.84
C SER A 11 -11.91 34.56 -1.28
N SER A 12 -12.01 34.32 -2.59
CA SER A 12 -12.56 33.07 -3.13
C SER A 12 -11.67 31.87 -2.80
N GLY A 13 -10.35 32.00 -2.95
CA GLY A 13 -9.40 30.92 -2.66
C GLY A 13 -9.41 30.49 -1.18
N ILE A 14 -9.50 31.46 -0.25
CA ILE A 14 -9.61 31.17 1.18
C ILE A 14 -10.94 30.49 1.52
N GLY A 15 -12.05 30.95 0.94
CA GLY A 15 -13.37 30.35 1.16
C GLY A 15 -13.47 28.90 0.66
N PHE A 16 -13.02 28.62 -0.57
CA PHE A 16 -12.99 27.27 -1.11
C PHE A 16 -12.01 26.35 -0.36
N GLY A 17 -10.85 26.87 0.05
CA GLY A 17 -9.89 26.13 0.88
C GLY A 17 -10.46 25.74 2.24
N ALA A 18 -11.17 26.66 2.91
CA ALA A 18 -11.84 26.38 4.17
C ALA A 18 -12.98 25.35 4.02
N ALA A 19 -13.76 25.42 2.94
CA ALA A 19 -14.80 24.43 2.65
C ALA A 19 -14.22 23.03 2.38
N ALA A 20 -13.14 22.94 1.58
CA ALA A 20 -12.44 21.69 1.34
C ALA A 20 -11.81 21.11 2.62
N PHE A 21 -11.19 21.97 3.45
CA PHE A 21 -10.64 21.57 4.74
C PHE A 21 -11.74 21.07 5.70
N SER A 22 -12.87 21.75 5.78
CA SER A 22 -14.03 21.30 6.57
C SER A 22 -14.58 19.97 6.05
N SER A 23 -14.61 19.76 4.73
CA SER A 23 -15.03 18.49 4.13
C SER A 23 -14.08 17.34 4.47
N LEU A 24 -12.77 17.59 4.49
CA LEU A 24 -11.78 16.58 4.90
C LEU A 24 -11.84 16.30 6.39
N LEU A 25 -12.12 17.31 7.23
CA LEU A 25 -12.24 17.14 8.67
C LEU A 25 -13.53 16.38 9.04
N MET A 26 -14.67 16.72 8.42
CA MET A 26 -15.92 15.96 8.59
C MET A 26 -15.83 14.56 8.00
N GLY A 27 -15.16 14.40 6.85
CA GLY A 27 -14.86 13.10 6.27
C GLY A 27 -13.95 12.25 7.17
N ARG A 28 -13.06 12.88 7.95
CA ARG A 28 -12.22 12.18 8.94
C ARG A 28 -13.04 11.59 10.08
N GLU A 29 -14.08 12.26 10.57
CA GLU A 29 -14.92 11.68 11.63
C GLU A 29 -15.69 10.44 11.14
N THR A 30 -16.11 10.41 9.87
CA THR A 30 -16.71 9.20 9.25
C THR A 30 -15.68 8.10 8.91
N LEU A 31 -14.41 8.46 8.70
CA LEU A 31 -13.32 7.51 8.45
C LEU A 31 -12.68 7.00 9.74
N ALA A 32 -12.73 7.76 10.83
CA ALA A 32 -12.26 7.33 12.15
C ALA A 32 -13.23 6.34 12.81
N ASP A 33 -14.53 6.45 12.52
CA ASP A 33 -15.51 5.42 12.94
C ASP A 33 -15.49 4.16 12.04
N SER A 34 -14.64 4.17 10.99
CA SER A 34 -14.33 2.98 10.19
C SER A 34 -13.18 2.14 10.78
N GLU A 35 -12.55 2.56 11.89
CA GLU A 35 -11.61 1.73 12.67
C GLU A 35 -12.31 0.72 13.62
N SER A 36 -13.49 0.23 13.23
CA SER A 36 -14.03 -1.04 13.74
C SER A 36 -14.43 -2.04 12.65
N GLY A 37 -14.01 -1.83 11.40
CA GLY A 37 -14.51 -2.65 10.29
C GLY A 37 -13.61 -2.73 9.06
N SER A 38 -12.47 -3.41 9.19
CA SER A 38 -11.82 -4.14 8.09
C SER A 38 -11.29 -3.30 6.92
N ARG A 39 -9.98 -3.01 6.99
CA ARG A 39 -9.10 -2.90 5.82
C ARG A 39 -9.27 -4.14 4.93
N SER A 40 -9.97 -4.00 3.82
CA SER A 40 -9.69 -4.66 2.53
C SER A 40 -10.86 -4.40 1.60
N ASP A 41 -10.57 -3.85 0.43
CA ASP A 41 -11.40 -4.01 -0.76
C ASP A 41 -11.36 -5.49 -1.19
N GLY A 42 -11.94 -6.34 -0.35
CA GLY A 42 -12.30 -7.71 -0.63
C GLY A 42 -13.79 -7.73 -0.88
N LEU A 43 -14.22 -8.50 -1.89
CA LEU A 43 -15.62 -8.65 -2.31
C LEU A 43 -16.58 -8.49 -1.12
N PRO A 44 -17.57 -7.57 -1.18
CA PRO A 44 -18.39 -7.12 -0.04
C PRO A 44 -19.26 -8.22 0.62
N ARG A 45 -19.05 -9.49 0.26
CA ARG A 45 -19.83 -10.64 0.69
C ARG A 45 -18.96 -11.85 1.03
N LEU A 46 -17.65 -11.69 1.22
CA LEU A 46 -16.86 -12.80 1.78
C LEU A 46 -17.34 -13.06 3.22
N PRO A 47 -17.89 -14.24 3.51
CA PRO A 47 -18.26 -14.60 4.86
C PRO A 47 -17.01 -14.48 5.75
N ARG A 48 -17.12 -13.83 6.91
CA ARG A 48 -16.09 -13.83 7.96
C ARG A 48 -16.02 -15.23 8.62
N LEU A 49 -15.79 -16.25 7.81
CA LEU A 49 -15.53 -17.61 8.26
C LEU A 49 -14.13 -17.62 8.88
N PRO A 50 -13.91 -18.32 10.02
CA PRO A 50 -12.56 -18.59 10.47
C PRO A 50 -11.83 -19.31 9.33
N ALA A 51 -10.74 -18.72 8.85
CA ALA A 51 -9.97 -19.28 7.75
C ALA A 51 -9.44 -20.66 8.15
N ARG A 52 -10.11 -21.72 7.71
CA ARG A 52 -9.71 -23.10 7.98
C ARG A 52 -8.97 -23.64 6.75
N ILE A 53 -7.65 -23.53 6.76
CA ILE A 53 -6.83 -24.12 5.69
C ILE A 53 -6.71 -25.63 5.93
N ARG A 54 -6.98 -26.44 4.90
CA ARG A 54 -6.94 -27.91 5.01
C ARG A 54 -5.66 -28.52 4.46
N ARG A 55 -4.98 -27.81 3.54
CA ARG A 55 -3.78 -28.28 2.83
C ARG A 55 -2.92 -27.07 2.48
N VAL A 56 -1.61 -27.21 2.69
CA VAL A 56 -0.60 -26.23 2.31
C VAL A 56 0.35 -26.91 1.34
N ILE A 57 0.56 -26.32 0.17
CA ILE A 57 1.57 -26.78 -0.80
C ILE A 57 2.74 -25.79 -0.69
N PHE A 58 3.87 -26.25 -0.16
CA PHE A 58 5.10 -25.48 -0.08
C PHE A 58 6.06 -25.98 -1.15
N LEU A 59 6.41 -25.11 -2.10
CA LEU A 59 7.34 -25.42 -3.17
C LEU A 59 8.66 -24.73 -2.88
N CYS A 60 9.70 -25.50 -2.56
CA CYS A 60 11.07 -24.99 -2.50
C CYS A 60 11.73 -25.23 -3.86
N MET A 61 11.81 -24.18 -4.67
CA MET A 61 12.48 -24.24 -5.96
C MET A 61 13.94 -23.84 -5.77
N ALA A 62 14.86 -24.69 -6.21
CA ALA A 62 16.27 -24.31 -6.28
C ALA A 62 16.43 -23.14 -7.27
N GLY A 63 17.09 -22.07 -6.85
CA GLY A 63 17.43 -20.92 -7.71
C GLY A 63 16.43 -19.76 -7.71
N GLY A 64 15.38 -19.78 -6.90
CA GLY A 64 14.52 -18.60 -6.72
C GLY A 64 15.16 -17.57 -5.77
N PRO A 65 15.13 -16.26 -6.08
CA PRO A 65 15.66 -15.23 -5.18
C PRO A 65 14.78 -15.20 -3.91
N SER A 66 15.33 -15.68 -2.80
CA SER A 66 14.65 -15.59 -1.51
C SER A 66 14.75 -14.15 -0.99
N HIS A 67 13.80 -13.69 -0.17
CA HIS A 67 13.89 -12.37 0.47
C HIS A 67 15.20 -12.15 1.25
N LEU A 68 15.86 -13.22 1.71
CA LEU A 68 17.15 -13.18 2.40
C LEU A 68 18.33 -13.05 1.42
N GLU A 69 18.13 -13.46 0.16
CA GLU A 69 19.18 -13.62 -0.84
C GLU A 69 19.17 -12.52 -1.90
N THR A 70 18.04 -11.83 -2.11
CA THR A 70 17.84 -10.85 -3.19
C THR A 70 18.79 -9.65 -3.14
N PHE A 71 19.31 -9.30 -1.95
CA PHE A 71 20.14 -8.10 -1.76
C PHE A 71 21.51 -8.39 -1.17
N ASP A 72 21.89 -9.66 -1.02
CA ASP A 72 23.21 -10.03 -0.54
C ASP A 72 24.15 -10.25 -1.74
N TYR A 73 25.27 -9.53 -1.77
CA TYR A 73 26.24 -9.68 -2.86
C TYR A 73 27.10 -10.91 -2.61
N LYS A 74 26.95 -11.92 -3.47
CA LYS A 74 27.61 -13.23 -3.33
C LYS A 74 28.57 -13.48 -4.50
N PRO A 75 29.81 -12.97 -4.44
CA PRO A 75 30.80 -13.12 -5.52
C PRO A 75 31.16 -14.59 -5.79
N GLU A 76 31.02 -15.46 -4.79
CA GLU A 76 31.26 -16.89 -4.95
C GLU A 76 30.19 -17.57 -5.83
N LEU A 77 28.93 -17.11 -5.77
CA LEU A 77 27.87 -17.64 -6.64
C LEU A 77 28.10 -17.25 -8.11
N GLU A 78 28.57 -16.02 -8.35
CA GLU A 78 28.98 -15.57 -9.68
C GLU A 78 30.15 -16.42 -10.21
N ALA A 79 31.13 -16.74 -9.37
CA ALA A 79 32.26 -17.59 -9.74
C ALA A 79 31.90 -19.07 -9.96
N MET A 80 30.74 -19.51 -9.45
CA MET A 80 30.24 -20.88 -9.57
C MET A 80 29.14 -21.02 -10.63
N ASP A 81 28.78 -19.93 -11.32
CA ASP A 81 27.81 -19.97 -12.41
C ASP A 81 28.24 -20.94 -13.52
N GLY A 82 27.32 -21.78 -13.98
CA GLY A 82 27.55 -22.80 -14.99
C GLY A 82 28.36 -24.04 -14.56
N LYS A 83 28.79 -24.15 -13.30
CA LYS A 83 29.45 -25.37 -12.79
C LYS A 83 28.41 -26.42 -12.37
N PRO A 84 28.70 -27.73 -12.57
CA PRO A 84 27.85 -28.77 -12.03
C PRO A 84 27.79 -28.67 -10.50
N MET A 85 26.65 -29.05 -9.93
CA MET A 85 26.48 -29.13 -8.49
C MET A 85 27.60 -30.00 -7.90
N PRO A 86 28.34 -29.54 -6.88
CA PRO A 86 29.34 -30.37 -6.22
C PRO A 86 28.65 -31.60 -5.59
N GLU A 87 29.36 -32.74 -5.59
CA GLU A 87 28.91 -33.99 -4.94
C GLU A 87 28.80 -33.85 -3.42
#